data_AF-A0A0D6LJG9-F1
#
_entry.id   AF-A0A0D6LJG9-F1
#
_cell.length_a   1.000
_cell.length_b   1.000
_cell.length_c   1.000
_cell.angle_alpha   90.00
_cell.angle_beta   90.00
_cell.angle_gamma   90.00
#
_symmetry.space_group_name_H-M   'P 1'
#
loop_
_entity.id
_entity.type
_entity.pdbx_description
1 polymer ?
#
loop_
_entity_poly.entity_id
_entity_poly.type
_entity_poly.pdbx_seq_one_letter_code
_entity_poly.pdbx_strand_id
1 'polypeptide(L)'
;MCGIWAVIGEQPTVFHHEQFMRIVGRGPDLTVVEQVQPGVFLGFHRLAIVMPGDTPSEQPIVGNGLAVVCNGEIYNHKAIKVASDLQLKNDGSDCAAIIHAFVNSGYNLREACASLDGVFAFVMADENNIYIGRDPLGVRPLFYGFSGSGRLAESEKPRKICDTEELCYFTQCK
;
A
#
# COMPACT_ATOMS: atom_id res chain seq x y z
N MET A 1 -5.12 13.67 4.09
CA MET A 1 -4.81 12.22 4.26
C MET A 1 -4.24 11.75 2.96
N CYS A 2 -3.14 10.99 2.92
CA CYS A 2 -2.52 10.58 1.66
C CYS A 2 -3.49 9.87 0.68
N GLY A 3 -3.12 9.84 -0.59
CA GLY A 3 -3.76 9.04 -1.63
C GLY A 3 -2.88 7.85 -2.01
N ILE A 4 -3.46 6.66 -2.11
CA ILE A 4 -2.76 5.48 -2.64
C ILE A 4 -3.49 4.97 -3.88
N TRP A 5 -2.72 4.37 -4.78
CA TRP A 5 -3.18 3.88 -6.07
C TRP A 5 -2.32 2.71 -6.52
N ALA A 6 -2.89 1.80 -7.31
CA ALA A 6 -2.11 0.76 -7.96
C ALA A 6 -2.77 0.28 -9.26
N VAL A 7 -1.94 -0.22 -10.18
CA VAL A 7 -2.34 -0.97 -11.38
C VAL A 7 -1.55 -2.25 -11.41
N ILE A 8 -2.22 -3.36 -11.68
CA ILE A 8 -1.69 -4.72 -11.59
C ILE A 8 -2.02 -5.47 -12.88
N GLY A 9 -1.02 -6.09 -13.50
CA GLY A 9 -1.16 -6.95 -14.67
C GLY A 9 -1.05 -6.24 -16.01
N GLU A 10 -0.99 -4.91 -16.02
CA GLU A 10 -0.86 -4.11 -17.25
C GLU A 10 -0.03 -2.84 -17.05
N GLN A 11 0.33 -2.22 -18.16
CA GLN A 11 0.99 -0.91 -18.16
C GLN A 11 -0.06 0.20 -17.93
N PRO A 12 0.19 1.14 -17.01
CA PRO A 12 -0.65 2.32 -16.85
C PRO A 12 -0.83 3.05 -18.19
N THR A 13 -2.08 3.42 -18.49
CA THR A 13 -2.44 4.21 -19.67
C THR A 13 -2.63 5.67 -19.27
N VAL A 14 -2.88 6.54 -20.25
CA VAL A 14 -3.25 7.94 -19.97
C VAL A 14 -4.50 8.00 -19.08
N PHE A 15 -5.50 7.15 -19.33
CA PHE A 15 -6.71 7.08 -18.50
C PHE A 15 -6.39 6.73 -17.05
N HIS A 16 -5.51 5.74 -16.82
CA HIS A 16 -5.05 5.36 -15.49
C HIS A 16 -4.39 6.53 -14.74
N HIS A 17 -3.50 7.26 -15.42
CA HIS A 17 -2.88 8.45 -14.85
C HIS A 17 -3.87 9.56 -14.55
N GLU A 18 -4.84 9.84 -15.43
CA GLU A 18 -5.88 10.82 -15.19
C GLU A 18 -6.71 10.49 -13.96
N GLN A 19 -7.08 9.22 -13.76
CA GLN A 19 -7.80 8.79 -12.56
C GLN A 19 -6.94 8.95 -11.30
N PHE A 20 -5.65 8.61 -11.36
CA PHE A 20 -4.73 8.81 -10.25
C PHE A 20 -4.58 10.30 -9.88
N MET A 21 -4.58 11.21 -10.85
CA MET A 21 -4.48 12.64 -10.58
C MET A 21 -5.76 13.23 -9.96
N ARG A 22 -6.94 12.61 -10.14
CA ARG A 22 -8.18 13.07 -9.48
C ARG A 22 -8.11 13.03 -7.96
N ILE A 23 -7.28 12.14 -7.40
CA ILE A 23 -7.10 12.01 -5.95
C ILE A 23 -5.90 12.80 -5.41
N VAL A 24 -5.22 13.64 -6.23
CA VAL A 24 -4.05 14.44 -5.80
C VAL A 24 -4.37 15.36 -4.62
N GLY A 25 -5.59 15.89 -4.53
CA GLY A 25 -6.03 16.77 -3.43
C GLY A 25 -5.94 16.11 -2.04
N ARG A 26 -5.84 14.78 -1.97
CA ARG A 26 -5.59 14.03 -0.74
C ARG A 26 -4.17 14.28 -0.20
N GLY A 27 -3.19 14.39 -1.10
CA GLY A 27 -1.78 14.56 -0.78
C GLY A 27 -1.06 15.43 -1.81
N PRO A 28 -1.20 16.77 -1.70
CA PRO A 28 -0.69 17.71 -2.71
C PRO A 28 0.84 17.91 -2.64
N ASP A 29 1.53 17.39 -1.63
CA ASP A 29 2.92 17.74 -1.34
C ASP A 29 3.92 16.92 -2.16
N LEU A 30 3.55 15.70 -2.54
CA LEU A 30 4.37 14.81 -3.35
C LEU A 30 3.51 13.83 -4.12
N THR A 31 3.84 13.61 -5.39
CA THR A 31 3.25 12.56 -6.24
C THR A 31 4.35 11.61 -6.69
N VAL A 32 4.15 10.32 -6.46
CA VAL A 32 5.03 9.24 -6.93
C VAL A 32 4.20 8.19 -7.67
N VAL A 33 4.73 7.69 -8.78
CA VAL A 33 4.29 6.44 -9.41
C VAL A 33 5.55 5.64 -9.74
N GLU A 34 5.61 4.41 -9.25
CA GLU A 34 6.77 3.54 -9.45
C GLU A 34 6.30 2.14 -9.87
N GLN A 35 7.00 1.58 -10.85
CA GLN A 35 6.88 0.15 -11.15
C GLN A 35 7.69 -0.63 -10.11
N VAL A 36 7.01 -1.36 -9.24
CA VAL A 36 7.66 -2.06 -8.12
C VAL A 36 7.95 -3.53 -8.42
N GLN A 37 7.21 -4.12 -9.36
CA GLN A 37 7.41 -5.47 -9.89
C GLN A 37 7.00 -5.50 -11.38
N PRO A 38 7.37 -6.53 -12.16
CA PRO A 38 6.87 -6.68 -13.53
C PRO A 38 5.34 -6.62 -13.60
N GLY A 39 4.80 -5.59 -14.28
CA GLY A 39 3.35 -5.38 -14.39
C GLY A 39 2.66 -4.86 -13.11
N VAL A 40 3.39 -4.42 -12.08
CA VAL A 40 2.82 -3.87 -10.85
C VAL A 40 3.31 -2.45 -10.63
N PHE A 41 2.38 -1.51 -10.60
CA PHE A 41 2.63 -0.09 -10.41
C PHE A 41 1.95 0.38 -9.14
N LEU A 42 2.69 1.06 -8.27
CA LEU A 42 2.16 1.68 -7.07
C LEU A 42 2.29 3.20 -7.18
N GLY A 43 1.22 3.91 -6.81
CA GLY A 43 1.14 5.36 -6.80
C GLY A 43 0.83 5.90 -5.42
N PHE A 44 1.43 7.05 -5.09
CA PHE A 44 1.29 7.71 -3.81
C PHE A 44 1.19 9.23 -3.96
N HIS A 45 0.20 9.81 -3.32
CA HIS A 45 0.06 11.25 -3.10
C HIS A 45 0.24 11.53 -1.61
N ARG A 46 1.31 12.25 -1.24
CA ARG A 46 1.64 12.50 0.16
C ARG A 46 0.97 13.77 0.65
N LEU A 47 0.33 13.69 1.82
CA LEU A 47 0.10 14.85 2.66
C LEU A 47 1.15 14.85 3.77
N ALA A 48 1.99 15.87 3.80
CA ALA A 48 2.96 16.14 4.83
C ALA A 48 2.25 16.66 6.08
N ILE A 49 1.76 15.76 6.94
CA ILE A 49 1.40 16.12 8.31
C ILE A 49 2.72 16.14 9.09
N VAL A 50 3.35 17.31 9.19
CA VAL A 50 4.65 17.46 9.85
C VAL A 50 4.44 17.41 11.37
N MET A 51 4.78 16.28 12.00
CA MET A 51 5.05 16.28 13.45
C MET A 51 6.54 16.59 13.70
N PRO A 52 6.89 17.21 14.84
CA PRO A 52 8.28 17.41 15.21
C PRO A 52 9.04 16.08 15.26
N GLY A 53 10.04 15.92 14.38
CA GLY A 53 10.87 14.70 14.29
C GLY A 53 10.51 13.75 13.15
N ASP A 54 9.45 14.02 12.37
CA ASP A 54 9.12 13.19 11.21
C ASP A 54 10.08 13.41 10.06
N THR A 55 10.62 12.31 9.52
CA THR A 55 11.35 12.33 8.26
C THR A 55 10.34 12.23 7.12
N PRO A 56 10.44 13.04 6.05
CA PRO A 56 9.57 12.90 4.88
C PRO A 56 9.62 11.46 4.35
N SER A 57 8.51 10.73 4.50
CA SER A 57 8.37 9.40 3.90
C SER A 57 7.89 9.56 2.47
N GLU A 58 8.76 9.22 1.53
CA GLU A 58 8.37 8.87 0.17
C GLU A 58 7.84 7.43 0.19
N GLN A 59 6.82 7.16 -0.62
CA GLN A 59 6.34 5.79 -0.85
C GLN A 59 6.29 5.55 -2.37
N PRO A 60 6.59 4.33 -2.86
CA PRO A 60 6.63 3.07 -2.11
C PRO A 60 7.78 2.90 -1.11
N ILE A 61 7.52 2.19 -0.02
CA ILE A 61 8.54 1.69 0.92
C ILE A 61 8.98 0.33 0.37
N VAL A 62 10.30 0.13 0.24
CA VAL A 62 10.84 -1.02 -0.50
C VAL A 62 11.95 -1.72 0.27
N GLY A 63 11.92 -3.04 0.33
CA GLY A 63 13.00 -3.86 0.88
C GLY A 63 12.58 -5.32 1.06
N ASN A 64 13.55 -6.22 1.20
CA ASN A 64 13.30 -7.67 1.33
C ASN A 64 12.43 -8.26 0.21
N GLY A 65 12.57 -7.77 -1.03
CA GLY A 65 11.74 -8.18 -2.18
C GLY A 65 10.28 -7.70 -2.13
N LEU A 66 9.93 -6.86 -1.15
CA LEU A 66 8.60 -6.30 -0.94
C LEU A 66 8.59 -4.81 -1.27
N ALA A 67 7.44 -4.33 -1.76
CA ALA A 67 7.16 -2.92 -1.92
C ALA A 67 5.74 -2.59 -1.42
N VAL A 68 5.57 -1.52 -0.65
CA VAL A 68 4.26 -1.14 -0.08
C VAL A 68 3.96 0.36 -0.24
N VAL A 69 2.70 0.67 -0.56
CA VAL A 69 2.10 1.99 -0.34
C VAL A 69 0.98 1.88 0.67
N CYS A 70 0.87 2.87 1.56
CA CYS A 70 -0.08 2.91 2.66
C CYS A 70 -0.63 4.33 2.84
N ASN A 71 -1.96 4.41 2.93
CA ASN A 71 -2.66 5.54 3.51
C ASN A 71 -3.03 5.17 4.95
N GLY A 72 -2.24 5.61 5.93
CA GLY A 72 -2.47 5.22 7.30
C GLY A 72 -1.51 5.85 8.29
N GLU A 73 -1.76 5.52 9.56
CA GLU A 73 -0.89 5.79 10.69
C GLU A 73 -0.81 4.50 11.53
N ILE A 74 0.40 3.98 11.71
CA ILE A 74 0.69 2.78 12.52
C ILE A 74 1.31 3.21 13.85
N TYR A 75 0.53 3.20 14.92
CA TYR A 75 0.89 3.76 16.22
C TYR A 75 1.99 2.95 16.92
N ASN A 76 1.94 1.63 16.80
CA ASN A 76 2.93 0.73 17.40
C ASN A 76 4.15 0.45 16.50
N HIS A 77 4.40 1.27 15.47
CA HIS A 77 5.45 1.02 14.47
C HIS A 77 6.85 0.80 15.07
N LYS A 78 7.24 1.56 16.10
CA LYS A 78 8.55 1.43 16.75
C LYS A 78 8.76 0.05 17.38
N ALA A 79 7.72 -0.49 18.02
CA ALA A 79 7.79 -1.81 18.66
C ALA A 79 7.92 -2.93 17.63
N ILE A 80 7.22 -2.82 16.50
CA ILE A 80 7.27 -3.80 15.42
C ILE A 80 8.65 -3.83 14.76
N LYS A 81 9.25 -2.65 14.51
CA LYS A 81 10.55 -2.55 13.82
C LYS A 81 11.70 -3.16 14.62
N VAL A 82 11.72 -2.95 15.94
CA VAL A 82 12.77 -3.49 16.84
C VAL A 82 12.84 -5.02 16.78
N ALA A 83 11.73 -5.69 16.44
CA ALA A 83 11.70 -7.15 16.36
C ALA A 83 12.37 -7.73 15.09
N SER A 84 12.95 -6.90 14.22
CA SER A 84 13.56 -7.33 12.95
C SER A 84 14.77 -6.49 12.55
N ASP A 85 15.82 -7.15 12.04
CA ASP A 85 17.04 -6.47 11.52
C ASP A 85 16.92 -6.05 10.04
N LEU A 86 15.71 -5.85 9.53
CA LEU A 86 15.47 -5.50 8.13
C LEU A 86 15.91 -4.06 7.84
N GLN A 87 16.53 -3.87 6.68
CA GLN A 87 16.87 -2.55 6.14
C GLN A 87 15.93 -2.25 4.97
N LEU A 88 15.10 -1.22 5.11
CA LEU A 88 14.15 -0.79 4.08
C LEU A 88 14.50 0.60 3.56
N LYS A 89 14.28 0.83 2.27
CA LYS A 89 14.22 2.18 1.72
C LYS A 89 12.98 2.87 2.28
N ASN A 90 13.15 4.10 2.77
CA ASN A 90 12.10 4.89 3.44
C ASN A 90 11.61 4.31 4.78
N ASP A 91 12.49 3.61 5.51
CA ASP A 91 12.19 3.06 6.85
C ASP A 91 11.99 4.13 7.95
N GLY A 92 12.13 5.42 7.64
CA GLY A 92 11.68 6.48 8.56
C GLY A 92 10.16 6.51 8.72
N SER A 93 9.41 5.97 7.75
CA SER A 93 7.95 5.92 7.75
C SER A 93 7.40 4.99 8.82
N ASP A 94 6.37 5.39 9.55
CA ASP A 94 5.61 4.51 10.43
C ASP A 94 5.00 3.33 9.64
N CYS A 95 4.55 3.59 8.42
CA CYS A 95 3.99 2.59 7.50
C CYS A 95 4.99 1.50 7.08
N ALA A 96 6.29 1.69 7.27
CA ALA A 96 7.27 0.63 7.00
C ALA A 96 7.08 -0.58 7.94
N ALA A 97 6.45 -0.37 9.10
CA ALA A 97 6.07 -1.45 10.02
C ALA A 97 5.20 -2.53 9.37
N ILE A 98 4.52 -2.25 8.25
CA ILE A 98 3.76 -3.25 7.49
C ILE A 98 4.70 -4.35 6.96
N ILE A 99 5.83 -3.99 6.35
CA ILE A 99 6.81 -4.97 5.86
C ILE A 99 7.42 -5.73 7.04
N HIS A 100 7.80 -5.03 8.11
CA HIS A 100 8.37 -5.68 9.30
C HIS A 100 7.38 -6.68 9.94
N ALA A 101 6.13 -6.29 10.15
CA ALA A 101 5.08 -7.18 10.68
C ALA A 101 4.88 -8.40 9.79
N PHE A 102 4.88 -8.21 8.47
CA PHE A 102 4.72 -9.29 7.52
C PHE A 102 5.86 -10.31 7.62
N VAL A 103 7.11 -9.85 7.67
CA VAL A 103 8.28 -10.74 7.81
C VAL A 103 8.30 -11.41 9.19
N ASN A 104 8.00 -10.68 10.27
CA ASN A 104 7.98 -11.22 11.65
C ASN A 104 6.91 -12.30 11.84
N SER A 105 5.80 -12.21 11.12
CA SER A 105 4.75 -13.23 11.11
C SER A 105 5.06 -14.45 10.23
N GLY A 106 6.27 -14.54 9.66
CA GLY A 106 6.61 -15.60 8.70
C GLY A 106 5.81 -15.48 7.40
N TYR A 107 5.62 -14.26 6.89
CA TYR A 107 4.88 -13.96 5.65
C TYR A 107 3.38 -14.31 5.73
N ASN A 108 2.78 -14.19 6.92
CA ASN A 108 1.35 -14.40 7.12
C ASN A 108 0.59 -13.07 7.23
N LEU A 109 -0.07 -12.68 6.14
CA LEU A 109 -0.78 -11.40 6.07
C LEU A 109 -1.80 -11.19 7.20
N ARG A 110 -2.52 -12.25 7.60
CA ARG A 110 -3.54 -12.15 8.66
C ARG A 110 -2.91 -11.84 10.01
N GLU A 111 -1.83 -12.52 10.35
CA GLU A 111 -1.10 -12.32 11.60
C GLU A 111 -0.38 -10.96 11.61
N ALA A 112 0.22 -10.58 10.47
CA ALA A 112 0.79 -9.26 10.28
C ALA A 112 -0.25 -8.17 10.56
N CYS A 113 -1.40 -8.20 9.89
CA CYS A 113 -2.47 -7.22 10.10
C CYS A 113 -3.00 -7.23 11.54
N ALA A 114 -3.10 -8.39 12.19
CA ALA A 114 -3.53 -8.48 13.59
C ALA A 114 -2.53 -7.86 14.59
N SER A 115 -1.27 -7.72 14.20
CA SER A 115 -0.22 -7.08 15.01
C SER A 115 -0.15 -5.55 14.83
N LEU A 116 -0.80 -5.00 13.81
CA LEU A 116 -0.79 -3.56 13.52
C LEU A 116 -1.81 -2.84 14.39
N ASP A 117 -1.34 -1.96 15.26
CA ASP A 117 -2.19 -1.00 15.98
C ASP A 117 -2.18 0.32 15.22
N GLY A 118 -3.30 0.66 14.59
CA GLY A 118 -3.38 1.82 13.72
C GLY A 118 -4.63 1.86 12.86
N VAL A 119 -4.68 2.90 12.02
CA VAL A 119 -5.71 3.07 10.99
C VAL A 119 -5.01 3.11 9.64
N PHE A 120 -5.30 2.17 8.76
CA PHE A 120 -4.52 1.97 7.55
C PHE A 120 -5.32 1.36 6.41
N ALA A 121 -4.88 1.68 5.20
CA ALA A 121 -5.19 0.95 3.99
C ALA A 121 -3.91 0.86 3.18
N PHE A 122 -3.51 -0.35 2.77
CA PHE A 122 -2.25 -0.54 2.05
C PHE A 122 -2.37 -1.54 0.90
N VAL A 123 -1.43 -1.39 -0.04
CA VAL A 123 -1.17 -2.33 -1.13
C VAL A 123 0.32 -2.66 -1.08
N MET A 124 0.65 -3.94 -0.94
CA MET A 124 2.00 -4.46 -0.92
C MET A 124 2.17 -5.52 -2.00
N ALA A 125 3.36 -5.61 -2.59
CA ALA A 125 3.66 -6.59 -3.62
C ALA A 125 5.01 -7.27 -3.36
N ASP A 126 5.07 -8.57 -3.65
CA ASP A 126 6.32 -9.28 -3.96
C ASP A 126 6.30 -9.72 -5.44
N GLU A 127 7.34 -10.43 -5.88
CA GLU A 127 7.46 -10.92 -7.26
C GLU A 127 6.24 -11.73 -7.75
N ASN A 128 5.55 -12.41 -6.84
CA ASN A 128 4.54 -13.41 -7.17
C ASN A 128 3.14 -13.05 -6.64
N ASN A 129 3.03 -12.14 -5.68
CA ASN A 129 1.80 -11.91 -4.94
C ASN A 129 1.55 -10.42 -4.70
N ILE A 130 0.26 -10.09 -4.67
CA ILE A 130 -0.25 -8.81 -4.18
C ILE A 130 -0.95 -9.06 -2.84
N TYR A 131 -0.61 -8.26 -1.84
CA TYR A 131 -1.17 -8.27 -0.51
C TYR A 131 -1.88 -6.95 -0.26
N ILE A 132 -3.10 -7.03 0.24
CA ILE A 132 -3.95 -5.86 0.48
C ILE A 132 -4.49 -5.97 1.90
N GLY A 133 -4.40 -4.87 2.64
CA GLY A 133 -4.87 -4.81 4.02
C GLY A 133 -5.57 -3.50 4.32
N ARG A 134 -6.56 -3.58 5.21
CA ARG A 134 -7.31 -2.45 5.74
C ARG A 134 -7.52 -2.64 7.24
N ASP A 135 -7.59 -1.53 7.97
CA ASP A 135 -7.92 -1.56 9.39
C ASP A 135 -9.32 -2.15 9.65
N PRO A 136 -9.57 -2.76 10.83
CA PRO A 136 -10.80 -3.51 11.10
C PRO A 136 -12.10 -2.69 10.97
N LEU A 137 -12.03 -1.38 11.23
CA LEU A 137 -13.18 -0.48 11.15
C LEU A 137 -13.29 0.23 9.80
N GLY A 138 -12.31 0.04 8.92
CA GLY A 138 -12.24 0.69 7.62
C GLY A 138 -12.12 2.21 7.71
N VAL A 139 -11.43 2.75 8.71
CA VAL A 139 -11.23 4.19 8.89
C VAL A 139 -10.56 4.81 7.66
N ARG A 140 -9.54 4.15 7.10
CA ARG A 140 -8.91 4.60 5.85
C ARG A 140 -9.64 3.97 4.66
N PRO A 141 -10.13 4.77 3.69
CA PRO A 141 -10.85 4.22 2.54
C PRO A 141 -9.92 3.45 1.61
N LEU A 142 -10.42 2.33 1.10
CA LEU A 142 -9.81 1.54 0.03
C LEU A 142 -10.90 0.98 -0.85
N PHE A 143 -10.73 1.10 -2.16
CA PHE A 143 -11.68 0.64 -3.17
C PHE A 143 -10.94 -0.14 -4.24
N TYR A 144 -11.66 -1.01 -4.95
CA TYR A 144 -11.14 -1.89 -5.99
C TYR A 144 -12.23 -2.09 -7.07
N GLY A 145 -11.86 -2.61 -8.24
CA GLY A 145 -12.70 -2.74 -9.45
C GLY A 145 -11.96 -3.41 -10.63
N PHE A 146 -12.67 -3.89 -11.65
CA PHE A 146 -12.07 -4.61 -12.78
C PHE A 146 -12.24 -3.89 -14.12
N SER A 147 -11.37 -4.19 -15.10
CA SER A 147 -11.45 -3.67 -16.46
C SER A 147 -11.91 -4.78 -17.44
N GLY A 148 -12.72 -4.38 -18.42
CA GLY A 148 -13.41 -5.31 -19.33
C GLY A 148 -12.54 -5.95 -20.42
N SER A 149 -11.27 -5.55 -20.58
CA SER A 149 -10.33 -6.13 -21.56
C SER A 149 -9.59 -7.37 -21.06
N GLY A 150 -10.00 -7.94 -19.93
CA GLY A 150 -9.39 -9.14 -19.39
C GLY A 150 -8.05 -8.82 -18.74
N ARG A 151 -8.14 -8.44 -17.47
CA ARG A 151 -7.27 -8.84 -16.34
C ARG A 151 -7.14 -7.70 -15.37
N LEU A 152 -7.91 -7.81 -14.30
CA LEU A 152 -7.61 -7.19 -13.03
C LEU A 152 -7.59 -8.35 -12.04
N ALA A 153 -6.38 -8.80 -11.71
CA ALA A 153 -5.99 -9.92 -10.83
C ALA A 153 -6.44 -11.38 -11.16
N GLU A 154 -6.41 -11.82 -12.43
CA GLU A 154 -6.39 -13.29 -12.68
C GLU A 154 -5.13 -13.90 -12.03
N SER A 155 -5.29 -14.51 -10.87
CA SER A 155 -4.41 -15.57 -10.39
C SER A 155 -5.21 -16.85 -10.35
N GLU A 156 -4.73 -17.85 -11.07
CA GLU A 156 -5.30 -19.19 -11.14
C GLU A 156 -5.26 -19.95 -9.80
N LYS A 157 -4.92 -19.29 -8.68
CA LYS A 157 -5.08 -19.80 -7.30
C LYS A 157 -5.24 -18.63 -6.32
N PRO A 158 -6.28 -18.62 -5.46
CA PRO A 158 -6.42 -17.60 -4.44
C PRO A 158 -5.33 -17.75 -3.39
N ARG A 159 -4.51 -16.72 -3.17
CA ARG A 159 -3.72 -16.59 -1.94
C ARG A 159 -4.22 -15.42 -1.11
N LYS A 160 -5.07 -15.78 -0.15
CA LYS A 160 -5.53 -15.01 1.02
C LYS A 160 -5.85 -13.53 0.75
N ILE A 161 -7.01 -13.32 0.11
CA ILE A 161 -7.76 -12.06 0.17
C ILE A 161 -8.73 -12.16 1.36
N CYS A 162 -8.73 -11.16 2.24
CA CYS A 162 -9.85 -10.95 3.16
C CYS A 162 -10.85 -10.08 2.38
N ASP A 163 -11.90 -10.72 1.86
CA ASP A 163 -13.07 -10.14 1.20
C ASP A 163 -12.89 -9.55 -0.23
N THR A 164 -13.14 -10.46 -1.19
CA THR A 164 -13.91 -10.37 -2.46
C THR A 164 -13.73 -9.23 -3.48
N GLU A 165 -13.04 -9.52 -4.60
CA GLU A 165 -13.33 -9.07 -6.01
C GLU A 165 -12.60 -7.83 -6.61
N GLU A 166 -11.29 -7.95 -6.89
CA GLU A 166 -10.33 -7.32 -7.87
C GLU A 166 -10.49 -5.86 -8.45
N LEU A 167 -9.39 -5.22 -8.93
CA LEU A 167 -8.77 -3.94 -8.40
C LEU A 167 -8.45 -2.65 -9.25
N CYS A 168 -9.35 -1.67 -9.29
CA CYS A 168 -9.13 -0.27 -9.67
C CYS A 168 -9.33 0.63 -8.43
N TYR A 169 -8.25 1.24 -7.94
CA TYR A 169 -8.29 1.99 -6.68
C TYR A 169 -8.78 3.44 -6.89
N PHE A 170 -10.01 3.72 -6.49
CA PHE A 170 -10.54 5.08 -6.35
C PHE A 170 -10.68 5.42 -4.87
N THR A 171 -9.74 6.15 -4.25
CA THR A 171 -9.94 6.64 -2.88
C THR A 171 -10.80 7.91 -2.82
N GLN A 172 -12.11 7.87 -3.16
CA GLN A 172 -13.08 8.83 -2.60
C GLN A 172 -14.58 8.56 -2.79
N CYS A 173 -15.32 8.66 -1.68
CA CYS A 173 -16.67 9.25 -1.57
C CYS A 173 -16.90 9.47 -0.05
N LYS A 174 -16.98 10.68 0.51
CA LYS A 174 -17.60 11.94 0.07
C LYS A 174 -16.61 13.11 0.03
#